data_AF-A0A5B0WMV6-F1
#
_entry.id   AF-A0A5B0WMV6-F1
#
_cell.length_a   1.000
_cell.length_b   1.000
_cell.length_c   1.000
_cell.angle_alpha   90.00
_cell.angle_beta   90.00
_cell.angle_gamma   90.00
#
_symmetry.space_group_name_H-M   'P 1'
#
loop_
_entity.id
_entity.type
_entity.pdbx_description
1 polymer ?
#
loop_
_entity_poly.entity_id
_entity_poly.type
_entity_poly.pdbx_seq_one_letter_code
_entity_poly.pdbx_strand_id
1 'polypeptide(L)'
;MKKVLAGVVMGVALTGAMGAQAESAHGEQLAECKQELAAIYGKDARVRINGVVPGSDTLTLRVYPKGERLQRVECVQSAEGEVRLLGQTGLAKRASEQTTEALTAL
;
A
#
# COMPACT_ATOMS: atom_id res chain seq x y z
N MET A 1 39.46 30.86 13.81
CA MET A 1 39.75 29.74 12.89
C MET A 1 38.75 28.62 13.20
N LYS A 2 37.73 28.39 12.36
CA LYS A 2 37.44 27.13 11.62
C LYS A 2 37.88 25.87 12.41
N LYS A 3 37.01 24.90 12.72
CA LYS A 3 36.28 24.06 11.75
C LYS A 3 35.03 23.40 12.36
N VAL A 4 33.98 23.36 11.55
CA VAL A 4 32.78 22.51 11.65
C VAL A 4 33.19 21.05 11.45
N LEU A 5 32.60 20.12 12.19
CA LEU A 5 32.55 18.70 11.84
C LEU A 5 31.16 18.16 12.14
N ALA A 6 30.35 18.13 11.08
CA ALA A 6 29.18 17.28 10.96
C ALA A 6 29.62 15.81 10.96
N GLY A 7 28.82 14.93 11.55
CA GLY A 7 29.08 13.49 11.60
C GLY A 7 27.78 12.70 11.73
N VAL A 8 27.21 12.36 10.59
CA VAL A 8 26.04 11.50 10.36
C VAL A 8 26.17 10.18 11.14
N VAL A 9 25.17 9.83 11.95
CA VAL A 9 25.01 8.45 12.44
C VAL A 9 24.12 7.71 11.44
N MET A 10 24.80 6.88 10.65
CA MET A 10 24.28 5.92 9.70
C MET A 10 23.87 4.64 10.43
N GLY A 11 22.79 3.98 10.01
CA GLY A 11 22.38 2.64 10.44
C GLY A 11 21.00 2.65 11.08
N VAL A 12 19.99 1.99 10.53
CA VAL A 12 19.97 0.55 10.27
C VAL A 12 19.33 0.26 8.92
N ALA A 13 20.05 -0.50 8.09
CA ALA A 13 19.48 -1.21 6.96
C ALA A 13 18.52 -2.29 7.49
N LEU A 14 17.22 -2.08 7.32
CA LEU A 14 16.24 -3.15 7.35
C LEU A 14 15.90 -3.50 5.90
N THR A 15 16.71 -4.40 5.35
CA THR A 15 16.36 -5.23 4.19
C THR A 15 15.12 -6.06 4.54
N GLY A 16 13.97 -5.43 4.43
CA GLY A 16 12.67 -6.07 4.53
C GLY A 16 12.25 -6.61 3.18
N ALA A 17 12.66 -7.86 2.91
CA ALA A 17 12.04 -8.76 1.96
C ALA A 17 11.72 -8.18 0.57
N MET A 18 12.66 -8.32 -0.36
CA MET A 18 12.32 -8.61 -1.75
C MET A 18 11.50 -9.90 -1.78
N GLY A 19 10.19 -9.77 -1.62
CA GLY A 19 9.25 -10.83 -1.94
C GLY A 19 9.30 -11.00 -3.45
N ALA A 20 9.81 -12.15 -3.87
CA ALA A 20 9.87 -12.65 -5.24
C ALA A 20 8.82 -11.98 -6.13
N GLN A 21 9.31 -11.18 -7.07
CA GLN A 21 8.53 -10.61 -8.15
C GLN A 21 7.98 -11.79 -8.95
N ALA A 22 6.69 -12.10 -8.76
CA ALA A 22 5.97 -12.88 -9.73
C ALA A 22 5.88 -11.99 -10.97
N GLU A 23 6.72 -12.28 -11.96
CA GLU A 23 6.64 -11.72 -13.31
C GLU A 23 5.36 -12.28 -13.95
N SER A 24 4.24 -11.69 -13.58
CA SER A 24 2.90 -11.99 -14.07
C SER A 24 2.07 -10.72 -13.97
N ALA A 25 1.03 -10.55 -14.78
CA ALA A 25 0.17 -9.35 -14.78
C ALA A 25 -0.32 -8.95 -13.36
N HIS A 26 -0.45 -9.93 -12.47
CA HIS A 26 -0.82 -9.72 -11.07
C HIS A 26 0.30 -9.16 -10.17
N GLY A 27 1.57 -9.23 -10.60
CA GLY A 27 2.71 -8.70 -9.86
C GLY A 27 2.71 -7.16 -9.81
N GLU A 28 2.46 -6.53 -10.95
CA GLU A 28 2.34 -5.08 -11.09
C GLU A 28 1.10 -4.56 -10.35
N GLN A 29 -0.06 -5.18 -10.60
CA GLN A 29 -1.31 -4.91 -9.88
C GLN A 29 -1.15 -5.05 -8.35
N LEU A 30 -0.42 -6.06 -7.87
CA LEU A 30 -0.17 -6.24 -6.45
C LEU A 30 0.73 -5.14 -5.87
N ALA A 31 1.73 -4.68 -6.63
CA ALA A 31 2.64 -3.63 -6.19
C ALA A 31 1.88 -2.31 -5.99
N GLU A 32 1.03 -1.95 -6.96
CA GLU A 32 0.14 -0.78 -6.87
C GLU A 32 -0.83 -0.89 -5.69
N CYS A 33 -1.52 -2.03 -5.56
CA CYS A 33 -2.43 -2.26 -4.43
C CYS A 33 -1.72 -2.18 -3.07
N LYS A 34 -0.47 -2.65 -2.95
CA LYS A 34 0.30 -2.50 -1.71
C LYS A 34 0.63 -1.05 -1.39
N GLN A 35 0.93 -0.24 -2.40
CA GLN A 35 1.22 1.18 -2.22
C GLN A 35 -0.02 1.94 -1.71
N GLU A 36 -1.18 1.70 -2.32
CA GLU A 36 -2.44 2.29 -1.85
C GLU A 36 -2.83 1.79 -0.46
N LEU A 37 -2.69 0.49 -0.20
CA LEU A 37 -2.97 -0.07 1.12
C LEU A 37 -2.06 0.50 2.21
N ALA A 38 -0.80 0.80 1.89
CA ALA A 38 0.10 1.48 2.81
C ALA A 38 -0.31 2.94 3.08
N ALA A 39 -0.93 3.61 2.11
CA ALA A 39 -1.50 4.95 2.32
C ALA A 39 -2.76 4.92 3.20
N ILE A 40 -3.54 3.83 3.14
CA ILE A 40 -4.79 3.67 3.91
C ILE A 40 -4.54 3.14 5.32
N TYR A 41 -3.75 2.08 5.45
CA TYR A 41 -3.56 1.32 6.69
C TYR A 41 -2.19 1.56 7.34
N GLY A 42 -1.37 2.44 6.75
CA GLY A 42 -0.01 2.74 7.19
C GLY A 42 1.04 1.78 6.63
N LYS A 43 2.29 2.25 6.59
CA LYS A 43 3.44 1.49 6.03
C LYS A 43 3.78 0.20 6.80
N ASP A 44 3.37 0.11 8.06
CA ASP A 44 3.56 -1.08 8.91
C ASP A 44 2.54 -2.19 8.61
N ALA A 45 1.52 -1.93 7.78
CA ALA A 45 0.49 -2.91 7.47
C ALA A 45 1.07 -4.07 6.65
N ARG A 46 0.88 -5.29 7.14
CA ARG A 46 1.29 -6.50 6.41
C ARG A 46 0.19 -6.90 5.44
N VAL A 47 0.53 -7.03 4.16
CA VAL A 47 -0.39 -7.46 3.10
C VAL A 47 -0.04 -8.88 2.65
N ARG A 48 -1.05 -9.76 2.54
CA ARG A 48 -0.91 -11.11 2.00
C ARG A 48 -1.95 -11.34 0.90
N ILE A 49 -1.54 -12.00 -0.18
CA ILE A 49 -2.50 -12.50 -1.19
C ILE A 49 -3.30 -13.64 -0.57
N ASN A 50 -4.61 -13.59 -0.74
CA ASN A 50 -5.54 -14.66 -0.38
C ASN A 50 -5.96 -15.48 -1.61
N GLY A 51 -6.03 -14.86 -2.79
CA GLY A 51 -6.34 -15.55 -4.03
C GLY A 51 -6.55 -14.58 -5.19
N VAL A 52 -6.82 -15.16 -6.35
CA VAL A 52 -7.26 -14.47 -7.58
C VAL A 52 -8.68 -14.95 -7.85
N VAL A 53 -9.58 -14.05 -8.24
CA VAL A 53 -10.94 -14.43 -8.63
C VAL A 53 -10.91 -15.00 -10.06
N PRO A 54 -11.39 -16.24 -10.29
CA PRO A 54 -11.32 -16.85 -11.61
C PRO A 54 -12.18 -16.08 -12.62
N GLY A 55 -11.59 -15.77 -13.78
CA GLY A 55 -12.26 -15.02 -14.85
C GLY A 55 -12.29 -13.50 -14.64
N SER A 56 -11.57 -12.97 -13.66
CA SER A 56 -11.38 -11.52 -13.50
C SER A 56 -9.96 -11.16 -13.08
N ASP A 57 -9.57 -9.91 -13.34
CA ASP A 57 -8.30 -9.32 -12.87
C ASP A 57 -8.43 -8.81 -11.43
N THR A 58 -9.07 -9.61 -10.55
CA THR A 58 -9.31 -9.24 -9.16
C THR A 58 -8.46 -10.08 -8.21
N LEU A 59 -7.63 -9.40 -7.42
CA LEU A 59 -6.84 -9.98 -6.34
C LEU A 59 -7.57 -9.84 -5.01
N THR A 60 -7.79 -10.94 -4.29
CA THR A 60 -8.24 -10.88 -2.90
C THR A 60 -7.03 -10.78 -1.98
N LEU A 61 -7.01 -9.76 -1.13
CA LEU A 61 -5.93 -9.45 -0.20
C LEU A 61 -6.41 -9.54 1.26
N ARG A 62 -5.53 -10.03 2.13
CA ARG A 62 -5.64 -9.94 3.58
C ARG A 62 -4.67 -8.87 4.07
N VAL A 63 -5.20 -7.86 4.72
CA VAL A 63 -4.43 -6.75 5.30
C VAL A 63 -4.45 -6.89 6.81
N TYR A 64 -3.28 -6.82 7.42
CA TYR A 64 -3.08 -6.86 8.85
C TYR A 64 -2.53 -5.49 9.28
N PRO A 65 -3.41 -4.50 9.55
CA PRO A 65 -2.97 -3.20 10.05
C PRO A 65 -2.47 -3.34 11.49
N LYS A 66 -1.57 -2.45 11.90
CA LYS A 66 -0.96 -2.48 13.22
C LYS A 66 -1.96 -2.08 14.30
N GLY A 67 -2.21 -2.98 15.26
CA GLY A 67 -3.13 -2.71 16.36
C GLY A 67 -4.61 -2.78 15.98
N GLU A 68 -4.93 -3.14 14.72
CA GLU A 68 -6.30 -3.28 14.25
C GLU A 68 -6.64 -4.72 13.87
N ARG A 69 -7.93 -4.96 13.63
CA ARG A 69 -8.41 -6.27 13.15
C ARG A 69 -8.04 -6.48 11.69
N LEU A 70 -7.81 -7.75 11.33
CA LEU A 70 -7.65 -8.21 9.96
C LEU A 70 -8.73 -7.61 9.05
N GLN A 71 -8.32 -7.03 7.94
CA GLN A 71 -9.20 -6.51 6.89
C GLN A 71 -9.09 -7.39 5.64
N ARG A 72 -10.22 -7.66 5.01
CA ARG A 72 -10.27 -8.24 3.67
C ARG A 72 -10.49 -7.11 2.66
N VAL A 73 -9.64 -7.07 1.64
CA VAL A 73 -9.69 -6.07 0.58
C VAL A 73 -9.62 -6.79 -0.77
N GLU A 74 -10.43 -6.35 -1.71
CA GLU A 74 -10.34 -6.75 -3.11
C GLU A 74 -9.60 -5.64 -3.87
N CYS A 75 -8.64 -6.05 -4.67
CA CYS A 75 -7.80 -5.23 -5.50
C CYS A 75 -8.22 -5.53 -6.94
N VAL A 76 -9.02 -4.65 -7.52
CA VAL A 76 -9.62 -4.83 -8.85
C VAL A 76 -8.82 -4.01 -9.84
N GLN A 77 -8.40 -4.60 -10.96
CA GLN A 77 -7.84 -3.85 -12.08
C GLN A 77 -8.93 -3.59 -13.12
N SER A 78 -9.06 -2.34 -13.58
CA SER A 78 -9.95 -1.98 -14.68
C SER A 78 -9.37 -2.43 -16.03
N ALA A 79 -10.18 -2.38 -17.08
CA ALA A 79 -9.72 -2.68 -18.44
C ALA A 79 -8.65 -1.68 -18.92
N GLU A 80 -8.64 -0.46 -18.38
CA GLU A 80 -7.59 0.54 -18.64
C GLU A 80 -6.34 0.37 -17.76
N GLY A 81 -6.31 -0.66 -16.89
CA GLY A 81 -5.20 -0.93 -15.98
C GLY A 81 -5.30 -0.19 -14.63
N GLU A 82 -6.35 0.61 -14.40
CA GLU A 82 -6.52 1.35 -13.15
C GLU A 82 -6.83 0.39 -11.99
N VAL A 83 -6.07 0.52 -10.90
CA VAL A 83 -6.29 -0.25 -9.68
C VAL A 83 -7.32 0.41 -8.78
N ARG A 84 -8.24 -0.40 -8.24
CA ARG A 84 -9.24 0.04 -7.27
C ARG A 84 -9.30 -0.91 -6.09
N LEU A 85 -9.25 -0.34 -4.88
CA LEU A 85 -9.42 -1.10 -3.64
C LEU A 85 -10.87 -1.10 -3.19
N LEU A 86 -11.43 -2.28 -2.94
CA LEU A 86 -12.77 -2.48 -2.38
C LEU A 86 -12.66 -3.17 -1.02
N GLY A 87 -13.38 -2.66 -0.03
CA GLY A 87 -13.50 -3.32 1.28
C GLY A 87 -14.43 -4.54 1.24
N GLN A 88 -14.50 -5.27 2.35
CA GLN A 88 -15.41 -6.41 2.52
C GLN A 88 -16.91 -6.14 2.25
N THR A 89 -17.33 -4.87 2.20
CA THR A 89 -18.70 -4.44 1.91
C THR A 89 -18.90 -4.06 0.44
N GLY A 90 -17.88 -4.23 -0.42
CA GLY A 90 -17.89 -3.77 -1.81
C GLY A 90 -17.71 -2.26 -1.99
N LEU A 91 -17.50 -1.52 -0.89
CA LEU A 91 -17.28 -0.08 -0.93
C LEU A 91 -15.83 0.25 -1.27
N ALA A 92 -15.64 1.26 -2.11
CA ALA A 92 -14.32 1.76 -2.45
C ALA A 92 -13.57 2.21 -1.19
N LYS A 93 -12.34 1.71 -1.04
CA LYS A 93 -11.37 2.18 -0.07
C LYS A 93 -10.52 3.23 -0.77
N ARG A 94 -10.48 4.43 -0.21
CA ARG A 94 -9.56 5.47 -0.64
C ARG A 94 -8.72 5.87 0.55
N ALA A 95 -7.45 6.15 0.31
CA ALA A 95 -6.72 7.01 1.24
C ALA A 95 -7.52 8.32 1.25
N SER A 96 -7.93 8.79 2.43
CA SER A 96 -8.44 10.15 2.50
C SER A 96 -7.32 11.03 1.95
N GLU A 97 -7.52 11.62 0.77
CA GLU A 97 -6.73 12.77 0.37
C GLU A 97 -6.85 13.73 1.54
N GLN A 98 -5.77 13.88 2.30
CA GLN A 98 -5.71 14.92 3.31
C GLN A 98 -5.79 16.20 2.50
N THR A 99 -7.00 16.74 2.45
CA THR A 99 -7.32 18.11 2.07
C THR A 99 -6.44 19.00 2.93
N THR A 100 -5.22 19.21 2.47
CA THR A 100 -4.33 20.27 2.89
C THR A 100 -4.60 21.44 1.95
N GLU A 101 -5.88 21.70 1.67
CA GLU A 101 -6.32 22.96 1.12
C GLU A 101 -6.62 23.88 2.31
N ALA A 102 -5.68 24.79 2.53
CA ALA A 102 -5.91 26.13 3.03
C ALA A 102 -6.57 26.27 4.42
N LEU A 103 -5.80 25.96 5.47
CA LEU A 103 -5.83 26.80 6.67
C LEU A 103 -4.98 28.07 6.43
N THR A 104 -5.27 28.78 5.34
CA THR A 104 -4.74 30.12 5.05
C THR A 104 -5.93 31.04 4.81
N ALA A 105 -6.69 31.28 5.88
CA ALA A 105 -7.58 32.42 6.01
C ALA A 105 -7.51 32.86 7.47
N LEU A 106 -6.36 33.46 7.78
CA LEU A 106 -6.25 34.48 8.83
C LEU A 106 -7.18 35.65 8.49
#